data_AF-A0A3B9FN96-F1
#
_entry.id   AF-A0A3B9FN96-F1
#
_cell.length_a   1.000
_cell.length_b   1.000
_cell.length_c   1.000
_cell.angle_alpha   90.00
_cell.angle_beta   90.00
_cell.angle_gamma   90.00
#
_symmetry.space_group_name_H-M   'P 1'
#
loop_
_entity.id
_entity.type
_entity.pdbx_description
1 polymer ?
#
loop_
_entity_poly.entity_id
_entity_poly.type
_entity_poly.pdbx_seq_one_letter_code
_entity_poly.pdbx_strand_id
1 'polypeptide(L)'
;MKKSREREPEQVEFRIHYEFDGNLPVEKFFMATDPHGALKALAHSLVKPLTTEVMSEAQIESFTNAFANPHDPFPPSPEMIPVPEEIEDMEFPEEQEEEQAVEASPAEQTVSEQPIEQAPHDPFMDSDFPAEGSPVPEPAEEENLFSGPPKEKKPSPAEEHARKKAERDQQISEANAENQRRHAVYESLVGKSRQLLGELSGRLSILDFERFNRWADRWDALSYPLAREEDEAFLQD
;
A
#
# COMPACT_ATOMS: atom_id res chain seq x y z
N MET A 1 40.86 -7.28 28.91
CA MET A 1 39.39 -7.28 29.07
C MET A 1 38.85 -8.58 28.47
N LYS A 2 38.42 -9.54 29.29
CA LYS A 2 37.81 -10.77 28.79
C LYS A 2 36.36 -10.46 28.45
N LYS A 3 35.99 -10.53 27.17
CA LYS A 3 34.58 -10.51 26.76
C LYS A 3 33.90 -11.68 27.47
N SER A 4 32.98 -11.40 28.39
CA SER A 4 32.13 -12.46 28.96
C SER A 4 31.34 -13.04 27.81
N ARG A 5 31.58 -14.31 27.52
CA ARG A 5 30.79 -15.06 26.56
C ARG A 5 29.38 -15.12 27.14
N GLU A 6 28.43 -14.42 26.53
CA GLU A 6 27.01 -14.53 26.89
C GLU A 6 26.65 -16.02 26.82
N ARG A 7 26.19 -16.53 27.95
CA ARG A 7 25.79 -17.93 28.08
C ARG A 7 24.47 -18.07 27.35
N GLU A 8 24.35 -19.04 26.45
CA GLU A 8 23.09 -19.31 25.77
C GLU A 8 21.99 -19.53 26.83
N PRO A 9 20.78 -19.00 26.60
CA PRO A 9 19.67 -19.12 27.54
C PRO A 9 19.37 -20.62 27.75
N GLU A 10 19.37 -21.03 29.02
CA GLU A 10 19.14 -22.42 29.38
C GLU A 10 17.68 -22.79 29.15
N GLN A 11 17.44 -23.88 28.42
CA GLN A 11 16.10 -24.45 28.32
C GLN A 11 15.76 -25.20 29.60
N VAL A 12 14.56 -24.94 30.12
CA VAL A 12 13.98 -25.63 31.26
C VAL A 12 12.69 -26.31 30.84
N GLU A 13 12.32 -27.33 31.61
CA GLU A 13 11.08 -28.07 31.38
C GLU A 13 9.90 -27.35 32.05
N PHE A 14 8.81 -27.24 31.31
CA PHE A 14 7.53 -26.74 31.77
C PHE A 14 6.48 -27.83 31.65
N ARG A 15 5.58 -27.88 32.63
CA ARG A 15 4.47 -28.82 32.70
C ARG A 15 3.18 -28.02 32.68
N ILE A 16 2.34 -28.31 31.70
CA ILE A 16 1.03 -27.68 31.54
C ILE A 16 -0.03 -28.75 31.57
N HIS A 17 -0.88 -28.67 32.57
CA HIS A 17 -2.06 -29.51 32.74
C HIS A 17 -3.28 -28.70 32.29
N TYR A 18 -3.99 -29.20 31.27
CA TYR A 18 -5.10 -28.45 30.68
C TYR A 18 -6.24 -29.37 30.23
N GLU A 19 -7.44 -28.81 30.22
CA GLU A 19 -8.65 -29.39 29.66
C GLU A 19 -8.98 -28.69 28.33
N PHE A 20 -9.38 -29.46 27.33
CA PHE A 20 -9.75 -28.95 26.01
C PHE A 20 -11.08 -29.59 25.57
N ASP A 21 -12.07 -28.77 25.21
CA ASP A 21 -13.41 -29.21 24.76
C ASP A 21 -14.19 -30.06 25.76
N GLY A 22 -13.99 -29.88 27.06
CA GLY A 22 -14.66 -30.71 28.07
C GLY A 22 -14.15 -32.16 28.13
N ASN A 23 -13.01 -32.45 27.48
CA ASN A 23 -12.38 -33.76 27.51
C ASN A 23 -11.62 -33.99 28.82
N LEU A 24 -11.13 -35.22 29.01
CA LEU A 24 -10.25 -35.52 30.14
C LEU A 24 -9.03 -34.60 30.12
N PRO A 25 -8.63 -34.04 31.28
CA PRO A 25 -7.43 -33.23 31.40
C PRO A 25 -6.19 -33.96 30.90
N VAL A 26 -5.33 -33.22 30.19
CA VAL A 26 -4.10 -33.72 29.60
C VAL A 26 -2.92 -32.94 30.16
N GLU A 27 -1.87 -33.67 30.50
CA GLU A 27 -0.59 -33.11 30.90
C GLU A 27 0.38 -33.14 29.72
N LYS A 28 1.01 -32.00 29.43
CA LYS A 28 2.07 -31.88 28.42
C LYS A 28 3.31 -31.22 28.98
N PHE A 29 4.45 -31.66 28.48
CA PHE A 29 5.76 -31.17 28.84
C PHE A 29 6.37 -30.40 27.67
N PHE A 30 6.94 -29.24 27.95
CA PHE A 30 7.54 -28.35 26.95
C PHE A 30 8.92 -27.92 27.40
N MET A 31 9.90 -27.97 26.49
CA MET A 31 11.20 -27.33 26.70
C MET A 31 11.14 -25.90 26.20
N ALA A 32 11.39 -24.93 27.07
CA ALA A 32 11.42 -23.52 26.69
C ALA A 32 12.44 -22.74 27.52
N THR A 33 12.84 -21.57 27.05
CA THR A 33 13.71 -20.63 27.78
C THR A 33 12.95 -19.86 28.86
N ASP A 34 11.65 -19.70 28.68
CA ASP A 34 10.79 -18.89 29.52
C ASP A 34 9.33 -19.42 29.49
N PRO A 35 8.49 -19.00 30.46
CA PRO A 35 7.09 -19.42 30.53
C PRO A 35 6.29 -19.05 29.27
N HIS A 36 6.57 -17.91 28.65
CA HIS A 36 5.89 -17.48 27.44
C HIS A 36 6.17 -18.44 26.27
N GLY A 37 7.41 -18.90 26.12
CA GLY A 37 7.81 -19.89 25.12
C GLY A 37 7.07 -21.22 25.29
N ALA A 38 6.84 -21.67 26.53
CA ALA A 38 6.03 -22.85 26.81
C ALA A 38 4.57 -22.66 26.42
N LEU A 39 3.98 -21.50 26.72
CA LEU A 39 2.61 -21.15 26.31
C LEU A 39 2.47 -21.03 24.78
N LYS A 40 3.47 -20.47 24.10
CA LYS A 40 3.51 -20.44 22.62
C LYS A 40 3.52 -21.85 22.03
N ALA A 41 4.33 -22.75 22.60
CA ALA A 41 4.39 -24.15 22.17
C ALA A 41 3.06 -24.89 22.42
N LEU A 42 2.40 -24.61 23.54
CA LEU A 42 1.05 -25.11 23.81
C LEU A 42 0.07 -24.63 22.75
N ALA A 43 -0.02 -23.31 22.53
CA ALA A 43 -0.91 -22.72 21.52
C ALA A 43 -0.66 -23.29 20.13
N HIS A 44 0.61 -23.44 19.74
CA HIS A 44 0.99 -24.06 18.48
C HIS A 44 0.44 -25.50 18.36
N SER A 45 0.49 -26.27 19.45
CA SER A 45 -0.07 -27.63 19.49
C SER A 45 -1.60 -27.67 19.36
N LEU A 46 -2.29 -26.55 19.66
CA LEU A 46 -3.73 -26.40 19.60
C LEU A 46 -4.24 -25.85 18.26
N VAL A 47 -3.38 -25.34 17.38
CA VAL A 47 -3.78 -24.83 16.06
C VAL A 47 -4.53 -25.91 15.25
N LYS A 48 -3.98 -27.12 15.17
CA LYS A 48 -4.60 -28.23 14.40
C LYS A 48 -5.99 -28.63 14.93
N PRO A 49 -6.21 -28.79 16.25
CA PRO A 49 -7.55 -28.99 16.81
C PRO A 49 -8.54 -27.82 16.64
N LEU A 50 -8.04 -26.59 16.52
CA LEU A 50 -8.89 -25.40 16.41
C LEU A 50 -9.37 -25.17 14.98
N THR A 51 -8.51 -25.34 13.98
CA THR A 51 -8.84 -25.02 12.59
C THR A 51 -8.30 -26.05 11.61
N THR A 52 -9.10 -26.32 10.57
CA THR A 52 -8.71 -27.15 9.41
C THR A 52 -8.10 -26.32 8.28
N GLU A 53 -8.15 -24.98 8.39
CA GLU A 53 -7.60 -24.08 7.39
C GLU A 53 -6.08 -24.01 7.49
N VAL A 54 -5.40 -23.92 6.34
CA VAL A 54 -3.95 -23.76 6.30
C VAL A 54 -3.62 -22.31 6.66
N MET A 55 -2.97 -22.13 7.81
CA MET A 55 -2.46 -20.83 8.25
C MET A 55 -1.03 -20.62 7.76
N SER A 56 -0.69 -19.37 7.44
CA SER A 56 0.72 -19.01 7.21
C SER A 56 1.51 -19.02 8.52
N GLU A 57 2.83 -19.17 8.43
CA GLU A 57 3.71 -19.14 9.60
C GLU A 57 3.55 -17.84 10.40
N ALA A 58 3.44 -16.69 9.72
CA ALA A 58 3.21 -15.39 10.36
C ALA A 58 1.86 -15.33 11.10
N GLN A 59 0.80 -15.97 10.59
CA GLN A 59 -0.48 -16.05 11.29
C GLN A 59 -0.40 -16.93 12.54
N ILE A 60 0.33 -18.05 12.45
CA ILE A 60 0.56 -18.94 13.60
C ILE A 60 1.39 -18.21 14.66
N GLU A 61 2.45 -17.51 14.26
CA GLU A 61 3.28 -16.71 15.16
C GLU A 61 2.47 -15.61 15.83
N SER A 62 1.68 -14.84 15.07
CA SER A 62 0.77 -13.83 15.61
C SER A 62 -0.19 -14.43 16.65
N PHE A 63 -0.82 -15.56 16.33
CA PHE A 63 -1.74 -16.25 17.25
C PHE A 63 -1.05 -16.75 18.52
N THR A 64 0.09 -17.43 18.39
CA THR A 64 0.82 -18.01 19.54
C THR A 64 1.38 -16.93 20.46
N ASN A 65 1.88 -15.82 19.90
CA ASN A 65 2.29 -14.64 20.64
C ASN A 65 1.11 -14.02 21.40
N ALA A 66 -0.03 -13.87 20.72
CA ALA A 66 -1.25 -13.30 21.30
C ALA A 66 -1.79 -14.15 22.45
N PHE A 67 -1.68 -15.49 22.35
CA PHE A 67 -2.07 -16.41 23.42
C PHE A 67 -1.14 -16.32 24.64
N ALA A 68 0.17 -16.30 24.41
CA ALA A 68 1.14 -16.26 25.49
C ALA A 68 1.12 -14.91 26.24
N ASN A 69 0.76 -13.82 25.54
CA ASN A 69 0.73 -12.46 26.07
C ASN A 69 -0.70 -11.87 26.06
N PRO A 70 -1.60 -12.29 26.97
CA PRO A 70 -2.99 -11.82 26.97
C PRO A 70 -3.13 -10.33 27.29
N HIS A 71 -2.10 -9.72 27.91
CA HIS A 71 -2.07 -8.30 28.26
C HIS A 71 -1.77 -7.37 27.10
N ASP A 72 -1.02 -7.85 26.12
CA ASP A 72 -0.66 -7.13 24.89
C ASP A 72 -0.60 -8.13 23.71
N PRO A 73 -1.77 -8.58 23.23
CA PRO A 73 -1.83 -9.74 22.34
C PRO A 73 -1.45 -9.43 20.90
N PHE A 74 -1.50 -8.16 20.47
CA PHE A 74 -1.29 -7.80 19.07
C PHE A 74 -0.33 -6.62 18.94
N PRO A 75 0.56 -6.62 17.92
CA PRO A 75 1.38 -5.45 17.65
C PRO A 75 0.50 -4.24 17.31
N PRO A 76 1.01 -3.01 17.48
CA PRO A 76 0.28 -1.81 17.10
C PRO A 76 -0.02 -1.81 15.60
N SER A 77 -1.11 -1.13 15.23
CA SER A 77 -1.48 -0.94 13.82
C SER A 77 -0.34 -0.23 13.07
N PRO A 78 -0.05 -0.63 11.82
CA PRO A 78 1.06 -0.05 11.07
C PRO A 78 0.89 1.46 10.87
N GLU A 79 1.99 2.20 11.02
CA GLU A 79 2.00 3.64 10.73
C GLU A 79 1.74 3.91 9.24
N MET A 80 0.80 4.82 8.98
CA MET A 80 0.41 5.22 7.64
C MET A 80 1.43 6.19 7.04
N ILE A 81 1.79 5.99 5.78
CA ILE A 81 2.58 6.95 5.00
C ILE A 81 1.75 8.24 4.88
N PRO A 82 2.28 9.41 5.31
CA PRO A 82 1.57 10.67 5.23
C PRO A 82 1.41 11.10 3.77
N VAL A 83 0.23 11.61 3.45
CA VAL A 83 -0.15 12.13 2.14
C VAL A 83 0.47 13.52 1.97
N PRO A 84 1.13 13.84 0.83
CA PRO A 84 1.68 15.17 0.56
C PRO A 84 0.62 16.29 0.69
N GLU A 85 1.05 17.42 1.28
CA GLU A 85 0.22 18.62 1.50
C GLU A 85 -0.35 19.20 0.21
N GLU A 86 -1.43 19.96 0.34
CA GLU A 86 -2.12 20.57 -0.80
C GLU A 86 -1.28 21.64 -1.47
N ILE A 87 -1.04 21.48 -2.78
CA ILE A 87 -0.46 22.53 -3.60
C ILE A 87 -1.58 23.54 -3.83
N GLU A 88 -1.41 24.78 -3.36
CA GLU A 88 -2.35 25.87 -3.60
C GLU A 88 -2.63 26.00 -5.11
N ASP A 89 -3.91 26.13 -5.47
CA ASP A 89 -4.31 26.40 -6.84
C ASP A 89 -3.81 27.81 -7.19
N MET A 90 -2.79 27.87 -8.06
CA MET A 90 -2.34 29.15 -8.61
C MET A 90 -3.42 29.62 -9.58
N GLU A 91 -4.10 30.73 -9.25
CA GLU A 91 -4.90 31.47 -10.22
C GLU A 91 -3.95 32.05 -11.28
N PHE A 92 -3.80 31.34 -12.39
CA PHE A 92 -3.15 31.90 -13.57
C PHE A 92 -4.06 32.98 -14.12
N PRO A 93 -3.59 34.23 -14.31
CA PRO A 93 -4.34 35.19 -15.10
C PRO A 93 -4.61 34.53 -16.45
N GLU A 94 -5.88 34.34 -16.81
CA GLU A 94 -6.24 34.11 -18.19
C GLU A 94 -5.61 35.28 -18.96
N GLU A 95 -4.65 34.99 -19.82
CA GLU A 95 -4.11 35.96 -20.77
C GLU A 95 -5.28 36.40 -21.66
N GLN A 96 -6.02 37.41 -21.20
CA GLN A 96 -6.83 38.25 -22.05
C GLN A 96 -5.86 39.05 -22.92
N GLU A 97 -6.12 39.03 -24.22
CA GLU A 97 -5.63 39.95 -25.26
C GLU A 97 -4.26 39.64 -25.91
N GLU A 98 -4.32 38.87 -27.01
CA GLU A 98 -3.88 39.40 -28.31
C GLU A 98 -5.04 39.32 -29.34
N GLU A 99 -6.22 39.81 -28.96
CA GLU A 99 -7.18 40.39 -29.91
C GLU A 99 -7.01 41.92 -29.85
N GLN A 100 -6.12 42.49 -30.67
CA GLN A 100 -6.30 43.76 -31.42
C GLN A 100 -4.98 44.47 -31.80
N ALA A 101 -4.57 44.28 -33.04
CA ALA A 101 -4.12 45.33 -33.96
C ALA A 101 -4.41 44.78 -35.37
N VAL A 102 -5.38 45.24 -36.15
CA VAL A 102 -5.63 46.63 -36.56
C VAL A 102 -7.06 46.77 -37.09
N GLU A 103 -7.83 47.62 -36.42
CA GLU A 103 -8.52 48.80 -36.99
C GLU A 103 -8.93 48.76 -38.49
N ALA A 104 -10.23 48.51 -38.76
CA ALA A 104 -11.04 49.29 -39.71
C ALA A 104 -12.54 48.99 -39.53
N SER A 105 -13.33 50.06 -39.36
CA SER A 105 -14.68 50.11 -38.80
C SER A 105 -15.81 49.43 -39.59
N PRO A 106 -16.95 49.11 -38.92
CA PRO A 106 -18.18 48.60 -39.52
C PRO A 106 -19.29 49.66 -39.63
N ALA A 107 -20.04 49.64 -40.73
CA ALA A 107 -21.39 50.19 -40.96
C ALA A 107 -21.67 50.05 -42.48
N GLU A 108 -22.76 49.54 -43.04
CA GLU A 108 -24.16 49.35 -42.65
C GLU A 108 -24.84 48.39 -43.68
N GLN A 109 -25.85 47.62 -43.25
CA GLN A 109 -27.17 47.32 -43.88
C GLN A 109 -27.24 46.99 -45.42
N THR A 110 -27.95 45.99 -45.99
CA THR A 110 -29.31 45.43 -45.79
C THR A 110 -29.55 44.25 -46.77
N VAL A 111 -30.28 43.20 -46.32
CA VAL A 111 -31.39 42.43 -46.94
C VAL A 111 -31.62 42.44 -48.48
N SER A 112 -31.66 41.27 -49.16
CA SER A 112 -32.86 40.60 -49.74
C SER A 112 -32.56 39.48 -50.78
N GLU A 113 -33.27 38.34 -50.60
CA GLU A 113 -33.96 37.41 -51.55
C GLU A 113 -33.47 37.14 -53.01
N GLN A 114 -33.14 35.85 -53.30
CA GLN A 114 -33.53 34.92 -54.41
C GLN A 114 -33.87 35.41 -55.87
N PRO A 115 -34.03 34.56 -56.93
CA PRO A 115 -33.44 33.26 -57.35
C PRO A 115 -33.20 33.07 -58.91
N ILE A 116 -32.63 31.92 -59.33
CA ILE A 116 -32.70 31.16 -60.65
C ILE A 116 -32.26 31.83 -61.99
N GLU A 117 -31.43 31.12 -62.79
CA GLU A 117 -31.67 30.70 -64.22
C GLU A 117 -30.36 30.17 -64.89
N GLN A 118 -30.31 28.86 -65.17
CA GLN A 118 -30.31 28.20 -66.50
C GLN A 118 -28.95 28.07 -67.23
N ALA A 119 -28.49 26.82 -67.34
CA ALA A 119 -27.64 26.31 -68.44
C ALA A 119 -28.49 26.19 -69.74
N PRO A 120 -27.98 25.97 -70.99
CA PRO A 120 -27.04 24.87 -71.32
C PRO A 120 -26.17 24.98 -72.61
N HIS A 121 -25.38 23.91 -72.85
CA HIS A 121 -24.98 23.32 -74.16
C HIS A 121 -24.03 24.11 -75.08
N ASP A 122 -23.10 23.53 -75.85
CA ASP A 122 -22.86 22.16 -76.35
C ASP A 122 -21.39 22.05 -76.88
N PRO A 123 -20.82 20.84 -76.99
CA PRO A 123 -19.42 20.57 -77.29
C PRO A 123 -19.15 20.31 -78.78
N PHE A 124 -17.97 20.71 -79.27
CA PHE A 124 -17.18 20.13 -80.39
C PHE A 124 -16.20 21.19 -80.92
N MET A 125 -14.91 21.09 -80.57
CA MET A 125 -13.84 21.42 -81.51
C MET A 125 -12.68 20.46 -81.27
N ASP A 126 -12.62 19.45 -82.14
CA ASP A 126 -11.45 18.62 -82.35
C ASP A 126 -10.39 19.38 -83.16
N SER A 127 -9.14 19.00 -82.90
CA SER A 127 -8.01 18.84 -83.84
C SER A 127 -6.82 19.81 -83.70
N ASP A 128 -5.65 19.15 -83.65
CA ASP A 128 -4.32 19.54 -84.13
C ASP A 128 -3.30 20.18 -83.15
N PHE A 129 -2.44 19.29 -82.63
CA PHE A 129 -1.10 19.54 -82.09
C PHE A 129 -0.13 20.04 -83.18
N PRO A 130 0.95 20.79 -82.85
CA PRO A 130 2.25 20.12 -82.58
C PRO A 130 3.14 20.74 -81.48
N ALA A 131 3.85 19.83 -80.79
CA ALA A 131 5.23 19.85 -80.28
C ALA A 131 5.95 21.17 -79.90
N GLU A 132 6.45 21.26 -78.67
CA GLU A 132 7.88 21.19 -78.30
C GLU A 132 8.14 21.71 -76.87
N GLY A 133 9.03 21.04 -76.12
CA GLY A 133 10.00 21.74 -75.26
C GLY A 133 9.76 21.87 -73.74
N SER A 134 10.21 20.84 -73.00
CA SER A 134 10.93 20.92 -71.71
C SER A 134 10.17 21.34 -70.41
N PRO A 135 10.58 20.79 -69.24
CA PRO A 135 9.79 20.79 -68.01
C PRO A 135 9.93 22.09 -67.20
N VAL A 136 8.83 22.54 -66.61
CA VAL A 136 8.81 23.62 -65.62
C VAL A 136 9.34 23.07 -64.28
N PRO A 137 10.36 23.70 -63.66
CA PRO A 137 10.92 23.23 -62.39
C PRO A 137 9.99 23.54 -61.21
N GLU A 138 9.92 22.61 -60.26
CA GLU A 138 9.32 22.81 -58.93
C GLU A 138 9.94 24.02 -58.23
N PRO A 139 9.17 24.80 -57.43
CA PRO A 139 9.77 25.82 -56.59
C PRO A 139 10.62 25.15 -55.52
N ALA A 140 11.91 25.43 -55.58
CA ALA A 140 12.91 24.99 -54.63
C ALA A 140 12.48 25.34 -53.20
N GLU A 141 12.47 24.31 -52.34
CA GLU A 141 12.51 24.48 -50.89
C GLU A 141 13.76 25.32 -50.57
N GLU A 142 13.56 26.57 -50.14
CA GLU A 142 14.64 27.34 -49.53
C GLU A 142 15.02 26.64 -48.23
N GLU A 143 16.04 25.79 -48.32
CA GLU A 143 16.78 25.28 -47.17
C GLU A 143 17.35 26.49 -46.40
N ASN A 144 16.63 26.91 -45.36
CA ASN A 144 17.16 27.80 -44.34
C ASN A 144 18.28 27.07 -43.59
N LEU A 145 19.49 27.10 -44.15
CA LEU A 145 20.76 26.56 -43.63
C LEU A 145 21.26 27.25 -42.35
N PHE A 146 20.41 28.06 -41.70
CA PHE A 146 20.68 28.70 -40.42
C PHE A 146 19.44 28.65 -39.52
N SER A 147 18.85 27.46 -39.37
CA SER A 147 18.00 27.19 -38.21
C SER A 147 18.89 27.25 -36.96
N GLY A 148 18.86 28.39 -36.27
CA GLY A 148 19.47 28.51 -34.95
C GLY A 148 18.99 27.38 -34.03
N PRO A 149 19.76 27.04 -32.98
CA PRO A 149 19.41 25.91 -32.11
C PRO A 149 17.95 26.05 -31.67
N PRO A 150 17.15 24.96 -31.73
CA PRO A 150 15.74 25.03 -31.41
C PRO A 150 15.60 25.71 -30.06
N LYS A 151 14.90 26.85 -30.02
CA LYS A 151 14.60 27.54 -28.78
C LYS A 151 13.77 26.56 -27.95
N GLU A 152 14.39 25.91 -26.98
CA GLU A 152 13.69 25.13 -25.97
C GLU A 152 12.67 26.08 -25.33
N LYS A 153 11.39 25.89 -25.65
CA LYS A 153 10.31 26.62 -25.00
C LYS A 153 10.34 26.18 -23.55
N LYS A 154 10.70 27.09 -22.65
CA LYS A 154 10.53 26.84 -21.21
C LYS A 154 9.06 26.49 -20.99
N PRO A 155 8.75 25.38 -20.28
CA PRO A 155 7.37 25.01 -20.02
C PRO A 155 6.64 26.18 -19.36
N SER A 156 5.37 26.36 -19.73
CA SER A 156 4.59 27.46 -19.15
C SER A 156 4.43 27.22 -17.64
N PRO A 157 4.33 28.29 -16.82
CA PRO A 157 4.06 28.14 -15.39
C PRO A 157 2.82 27.27 -15.08
N ALA A 158 1.83 27.27 -15.97
CA ALA A 158 0.66 26.41 -15.91
C ALA A 158 0.99 24.92 -16.17
N GLU A 159 1.83 24.62 -17.16
CA GLU A 159 2.31 23.25 -17.42
C GLU A 159 3.18 22.73 -16.27
N GLU A 160 4.00 23.58 -15.65
CA GLU A 160 4.80 23.19 -14.47
C GLU A 160 3.93 22.92 -13.24
N HIS A 161 2.88 23.72 -12.99
CA HIS A 161 1.93 23.49 -11.89
C HIS A 161 1.10 22.23 -12.11
N ALA A 162 0.58 22.03 -13.34
CA ALA A 162 -0.13 20.81 -13.70
C ALA A 162 0.74 19.56 -13.53
N ARG A 163 2.03 19.63 -13.91
CA ARG A 163 2.99 18.53 -13.69
C ARG A 163 3.21 18.24 -12.20
N LYS A 164 3.37 19.28 -11.37
CA LYS A 164 3.52 19.13 -9.91
C LYS A 164 2.26 18.54 -9.26
N LYS A 165 1.07 18.93 -9.73
CA LYS A 165 -0.21 18.37 -9.27
C LYS A 165 -0.32 16.89 -9.65
N ALA A 166 0.01 16.53 -10.89
CA ALA A 166 0.02 15.14 -11.33
C ALA A 166 1.03 14.27 -10.58
N GLU A 167 2.24 14.79 -10.32
CA GLU A 167 3.27 14.11 -9.53
C GLU A 167 2.80 13.89 -8.08
N ARG A 168 2.18 14.91 -7.48
CA ARG A 168 1.55 14.77 -6.16
C ARG A 168 0.46 13.70 -6.18
N ASP A 169 -0.48 13.76 -7.12
CA ASP A 169 -1.59 12.80 -7.20
C ASP A 169 -1.08 11.37 -7.36
N GLN A 170 0.02 11.18 -8.10
CA GLN A 170 0.71 9.90 -8.19
C GLN A 170 1.28 9.47 -6.83
N GLN A 171 2.01 10.34 -6.12
CA GLN A 171 2.55 10.04 -4.80
C GLN A 171 1.44 9.72 -3.77
N ILE A 172 0.31 10.42 -3.84
CA ILE A 172 -0.88 10.15 -3.02
C ILE A 172 -1.43 8.76 -3.34
N SER A 173 -1.58 8.42 -4.61
CA SER A 173 -2.08 7.12 -5.05
C SER A 173 -1.18 5.98 -4.57
N GLU A 174 0.14 6.14 -4.72
CA GLU A 174 1.13 5.16 -4.27
C GLU A 174 1.12 4.99 -2.75
N ALA A 175 1.09 6.09 -1.99
CA ALA A 175 1.01 6.07 -0.53
C ALA A 175 -0.29 5.39 -0.05
N ASN A 176 -1.42 5.70 -0.67
CA ASN A 176 -2.72 5.09 -0.34
C ASN A 176 -2.73 3.60 -0.65
N ALA A 177 -2.19 3.18 -1.80
CA ALA A 177 -2.12 1.77 -2.17
C ALA A 177 -1.25 0.96 -1.19
N GLU A 178 -0.09 1.49 -0.80
CA GLU A 178 0.77 0.83 0.18
C GLU A 178 0.15 0.82 1.59
N ASN A 179 -0.51 1.90 2.01
CA ASN A 179 -1.25 1.94 3.29
C ASN A 179 -2.38 0.90 3.31
N GLN A 180 -3.15 0.77 2.23
CA GLN A 180 -4.18 -0.26 2.09
C GLN A 180 -3.58 -1.66 2.18
N ARG A 181 -2.45 -1.90 1.50
CA ARG A 181 -1.75 -3.19 1.55
C ARG A 181 -1.30 -3.53 2.97
N ARG A 182 -0.69 -2.58 3.68
CA ARG A 182 -0.24 -2.74 5.08
C ARG A 182 -1.41 -3.05 6.00
N HIS A 183 -2.52 -2.33 5.88
CA HIS A 183 -3.74 -2.59 6.64
C HIS A 183 -4.31 -3.97 6.35
N ALA A 184 -4.40 -4.38 5.08
CA ALA A 184 -4.94 -5.69 4.71
C ALA A 184 -4.10 -6.83 5.30
N VAL A 185 -2.77 -6.70 5.31
CA VAL A 185 -1.87 -7.68 5.93
C VAL A 185 -2.09 -7.72 7.45
N TYR A 186 -2.14 -6.56 8.10
CA TYR A 186 -2.38 -6.46 9.54
C TYR A 186 -3.73 -7.09 9.94
N GLU A 187 -4.81 -6.73 9.25
CA GLU A 187 -6.15 -7.27 9.48
C GLU A 187 -6.20 -8.78 9.25
N SER A 188 -5.50 -9.30 8.23
CA SER A 188 -5.42 -10.73 8.00
C SER A 188 -4.74 -11.47 9.17
N LEU A 189 -3.64 -10.93 9.70
CA LEU A 189 -2.90 -11.53 10.81
C LEU A 189 -3.68 -11.44 12.13
N VAL A 190 -4.10 -10.23 12.50
CA VAL A 190 -4.76 -9.95 13.77
C VAL A 190 -6.19 -10.48 13.80
N GLY A 191 -6.96 -10.30 12.72
CA GLY A 191 -8.33 -10.77 12.63
C GLY A 191 -8.42 -12.28 12.81
N LYS A 192 -7.56 -13.05 12.13
CA LYS A 192 -7.52 -14.51 12.28
C LYS A 192 -7.09 -14.93 13.69
N SER A 193 -6.07 -14.29 14.23
CA SER A 193 -5.58 -14.57 15.59
C SER A 193 -6.66 -14.29 16.64
N ARG A 194 -7.41 -13.19 16.51
CA ARG A 194 -8.55 -12.85 17.39
C ARG A 194 -9.66 -13.89 17.33
N GLN A 195 -10.00 -14.36 16.13
CA GLN A 195 -11.00 -15.40 15.96
C GLN A 195 -10.59 -16.66 16.73
N LEU A 196 -9.36 -17.15 16.52
CA LEU A 196 -8.88 -18.37 17.17
C LEU A 196 -8.77 -18.21 18.69
N LEU A 197 -8.34 -17.05 19.19
CA LEU A 197 -8.32 -16.79 20.62
C LEU A 197 -9.73 -16.77 21.22
N GLY A 198 -10.70 -16.18 20.52
CA GLY A 198 -12.11 -16.21 20.92
C GLY A 198 -12.62 -17.65 21.05
N GLU A 199 -12.38 -18.48 20.03
CA GLU A 199 -12.74 -19.90 20.05
C GLU A 199 -12.04 -20.65 21.18
N LEU A 200 -10.74 -20.39 21.38
CA LEU A 200 -9.94 -21.08 22.39
C LEU A 200 -10.37 -20.71 23.81
N SER A 201 -10.75 -19.45 24.06
CA SER A 201 -11.13 -18.97 25.40
C SER A 201 -12.30 -19.74 26.03
N GLY A 202 -13.20 -20.29 25.20
CA GLY A 202 -14.33 -21.10 25.67
C GLY A 202 -14.05 -22.62 25.70
N ARG A 203 -12.94 -23.06 25.10
CA ARG A 203 -12.62 -24.48 24.88
C ARG A 203 -11.47 -24.96 25.76
N LEU A 204 -10.52 -24.08 26.09
CA LEU A 204 -9.30 -24.39 26.84
C LEU A 204 -9.41 -23.89 28.28
N SER A 205 -9.12 -24.77 29.23
CA SER A 205 -8.91 -24.42 30.64
C SER A 205 -7.53 -24.92 31.06
N ILE A 206 -6.63 -24.00 31.44
CA ILE A 206 -5.33 -24.38 32.04
C ILE A 206 -5.56 -24.58 33.54
N LEU A 207 -5.30 -25.79 34.01
CA LEU A 207 -5.51 -26.21 35.40
C LEU A 207 -4.25 -25.95 36.23
N ASP A 208 -3.11 -26.45 35.75
CA ASP A 208 -1.81 -26.26 36.40
C ASP A 208 -0.78 -25.82 35.36
N PHE A 209 0.05 -24.85 35.74
CA PHE A 209 1.22 -24.43 34.96
C PHE A 209 2.42 -24.39 35.88
N GLU A 210 3.45 -25.16 35.57
CA GLU A 210 4.60 -25.31 36.46
C GLU A 210 5.91 -25.35 35.68
N ARG A 211 6.99 -24.97 36.37
CA ARG A 211 8.37 -25.01 35.87
C ARG A 211 9.18 -26.00 36.70
N PHE A 212 9.97 -26.84 36.02
CA PHE A 212 10.87 -27.76 36.70
C PHE A 212 12.11 -27.03 37.25
N ASN A 213 12.34 -27.18 38.54
CA ASN A 213 13.51 -26.66 39.24
C ASN A 213 14.56 -27.76 39.39
N ARG A 214 15.56 -27.75 38.51
CA ARG A 214 16.64 -28.75 38.46
C ARG A 214 17.51 -28.78 39.73
N TRP A 215 17.52 -27.69 40.51
CA TRP A 215 18.35 -27.58 41.72
C TRP A 215 17.65 -28.13 42.96
N ALA A 216 16.32 -28.02 43.01
CA ALA A 216 15.50 -28.50 44.11
C ALA A 216 14.75 -29.82 43.78
N ASP A 217 14.91 -30.33 42.55
CA ASP A 217 14.25 -31.53 42.03
C ASP A 217 12.73 -31.52 42.26
N ARG A 218 12.10 -30.38 41.97
CA ARG A 218 10.66 -30.17 42.19
C ARG A 218 10.05 -29.28 41.12
N TRP A 219 8.73 -29.24 41.09
CA TRP A 219 7.96 -28.33 40.26
C TRP A 219 7.59 -27.07 41.04
N ASP A 220 7.89 -25.91 40.48
CA ASP A 220 7.47 -24.62 41.02
C ASP A 220 6.24 -24.14 40.22
N ALA A 221 5.13 -23.89 40.90
CA ALA A 221 3.89 -23.43 40.27
C ALA A 221 4.00 -21.99 39.75
N LEU A 222 3.42 -21.77 38.57
CA LEU A 222 3.33 -20.48 37.89
C LEU A 222 1.87 -20.05 37.81
N SER A 223 1.63 -18.74 37.86
CA SER A 223 0.31 -18.19 37.61
C SER A 223 0.00 -18.18 36.11
N TYR A 224 -1.27 -18.41 35.77
CA TYR A 224 -1.81 -18.16 34.45
C TYR A 224 -3.10 -17.32 34.57
N PRO A 225 -3.26 -16.21 33.84
CA PRO A 225 -2.26 -15.56 32.97
C PRO A 225 -0.97 -15.17 33.70
N LEU A 226 0.13 -15.05 32.95
CA LEU A 226 1.38 -14.53 33.50
C LEU A 226 1.18 -13.08 33.96
N ALA A 227 1.82 -12.71 35.06
CA ALA A 227 1.82 -11.33 35.54
C ALA A 227 2.51 -10.42 34.52
N ARG A 228 2.15 -9.12 34.48
CA ARG A 228 2.94 -8.18 33.69
C ARG A 228 4.32 -8.05 34.34
N GLU A 229 5.36 -7.87 33.53
CA GLU A 229 6.71 -7.60 34.03
C GLU A 229 6.75 -6.39 34.98
N GLU A 230 5.86 -5.41 34.75
CA GLU A 230 5.64 -4.26 35.63
C GLU A 230 5.12 -4.67 37.02
N ASP A 231 4.22 -5.65 37.10
CA ASP A 231 3.64 -6.12 38.36
C ASP A 231 4.64 -6.95 39.18
N GLU A 232 5.55 -7.68 38.52
CA GLU A 232 6.63 -8.41 39.21
C GLU A 232 7.66 -7.49 39.86
N ALA A 233 7.90 -6.31 39.27
CA ALA A 233 8.82 -5.31 39.85
C ALA A 233 8.29 -4.72 41.17
N PHE A 234 6.97 -4.57 41.32
CA PHE A 234 6.35 -4.07 42.56
C PHE A 234 6.25 -5.13 43.67
N LEU A 235 6.47 -6.41 43.37
CA LEU A 235 6.44 -7.50 44.35
C LEU A 235 7.82 -7.81 44.96
N GLN A 236 8.88 -7.12 44.52
CA GLN A 236 10.24 -7.29 45.01
C GLN A 236 10.72 -6.15 45.95
N ASP A 237 9.88 -5.14 46.20
CA ASP A 237 10.08 -4.07 47.21
C ASP A 237 9.23 -4.32 48.48
#